data_AF-A0A4R4NRF4-F1
#
_entry.id   AF-A0A4R4NRF4-F1
#
_cell.length_a   1.000
_cell.length_b   1.000
_cell.length_c   1.000
_cell.angle_alpha   90.00
_cell.angle_beta   90.00
_cell.angle_gamma   90.00
#
_symmetry.space_group_name_H-M   'P 1'
#
loop_
_entity.id
_entity.type
_entity.pdbx_description
1 polymer ?
#
loop_
_entity_poly.entity_id
_entity_poly.type
_entity_poly.pdbx_seq_one_letter_code
_entity_poly.pdbx_strand_id
1 'polypeptide(L)'
;MILVGGITEGGIGILGRVMDSVDLTEFVSRPYRDVAPGREVPAQESGKLIDPICGMSVDLDAPLTLVHQGTLYGFCHGLCRRAFAEGHDLSLGRQHASTDT
;
A
#
# COMPACT_ATOMS: atom_id res chain seq x y z
N MET A 1 -4.19 26.59 -29.23
CA MET A 1 -3.98 27.32 -27.96
C MET A 1 -5.36 27.71 -27.45
N ILE A 2 -5.81 27.13 -26.34
CA ILE A 2 -7.08 27.52 -25.70
C ILE A 2 -6.79 28.61 -24.66
N LEU A 3 -7.47 29.75 -24.77
CA LEU A 3 -7.41 30.83 -23.80
C LEU A 3 -8.67 30.76 -22.93
N VAL A 4 -8.52 30.42 -21.66
CA VAL A 4 -9.64 30.36 -20.71
C VAL A 4 -9.65 31.66 -19.91
N GLY A 5 -10.55 32.59 -20.26
CA GLY A 5 -10.76 33.83 -19.51
C GLY A 5 -11.70 33.61 -18.32
N GLY A 6 -11.42 34.28 -17.20
CA GLY A 6 -12.31 34.31 -16.04
C GLY A 6 -12.07 33.26 -14.95
N ILE A 7 -10.98 32.48 -15.04
CA ILE A 7 -10.54 31.65 -13.91
C ILE A 7 -9.70 32.50 -12.93
N THR A 8 -10.12 32.55 -11.67
CA THR A 8 -9.33 33.16 -10.60
C THR A 8 -8.20 32.22 -10.18
N GLU A 9 -7.20 32.74 -9.47
CA GLU A 9 -6.15 31.91 -8.87
C GLU A 9 -6.77 30.81 -8.00
N GLY A 10 -6.33 29.55 -8.18
CA GLY A 10 -6.88 28.38 -7.50
C GLY A 10 -8.17 27.80 -8.10
N GLY A 11 -8.77 28.45 -9.10
CA GLY A 11 -9.93 27.95 -9.83
C GLY A 11 -9.55 27.09 -11.02
N ILE A 12 -10.36 26.08 -11.33
CA ILE A 12 -10.15 25.13 -12.43
C ILE A 12 -11.34 25.19 -13.38
N GLY A 13 -11.07 25.34 -14.68
CA GLY A 13 -12.10 25.34 -15.73
C GLY A 13 -12.41 23.92 -16.20
N ILE A 14 -13.60 23.38 -15.89
CA ILE A 14 -14.04 22.05 -16.30
C ILE A 14 -15.45 22.13 -16.89
N LEU A 15 -15.62 21.56 -18.09
CA LEU A 15 -16.90 21.57 -18.82
C LEU A 15 -17.50 22.99 -18.97
N GLY A 16 -16.65 24.00 -19.15
CA GLY A 16 -17.05 25.39 -19.30
C GLY A 16 -17.47 26.09 -17.99
N ARG A 17 -17.28 25.47 -16.83
CA ARG A 17 -17.55 26.05 -15.51
C ARG A 17 -16.26 26.28 -14.73
N VAL A 18 -16.20 27.36 -13.96
CA VAL A 18 -15.15 27.58 -12.96
C VAL A 18 -15.54 26.78 -11.72
N MET A 19 -14.67 25.88 -11.28
CA MET A 19 -14.85 25.02 -10.11
C MET A 19 -13.69 25.27 -9.14
N ASP A 20 -13.94 25.14 -7.83
CA ASP A 20 -12.86 25.07 -6.85
C ASP A 20 -12.31 23.63 -6.71
N SER A 21 -11.29 23.46 -5.88
CA SER A 21 -10.60 22.17 -5.72
C SER A 21 -11.46 21.09 -5.03
N VAL A 22 -12.40 21.49 -4.17
CA VAL A 22 -13.32 20.58 -3.49
C VAL A 22 -14.37 20.08 -4.47
N ASP A 23 -14.97 20.98 -5.24
CA ASP A 23 -15.92 20.66 -6.30
C ASP A 23 -15.32 19.68 -7.32
N LEU A 24 -14.05 19.87 -7.66
CA LEU A 24 -13.30 18.96 -8.53
C LEU A 24 -13.13 17.58 -7.90
N THR A 25 -12.65 17.53 -6.66
CA THR A 25 -12.41 16.27 -5.93
C THR A 25 -13.69 15.46 -5.85
N GLU A 26 -14.80 16.14 -5.59
CA GLU A 26 -16.12 15.54 -5.52
C GLU A 26 -16.58 15.03 -6.89
N PHE A 27 -16.48 15.83 -7.95
CA PHE A 27 -16.85 15.42 -9.31
C PHE A 27 -16.10 14.15 -9.78
N VAL A 28 -14.80 14.06 -9.49
CA VAL A 28 -13.97 12.92 -9.89
C VAL A 28 -14.26 11.68 -9.05
N SER A 29 -14.52 11.84 -7.75
CA SER A 29 -14.68 10.72 -6.83
C SER A 29 -16.10 10.17 -6.72
N ARG A 30 -17.14 10.99 -6.95
CA ARG A 30 -18.56 10.57 -6.94
C ARG A 30 -18.86 9.35 -7.80
N PRO A 31 -18.53 9.30 -9.11
CA PRO A 31 -18.85 8.12 -9.91
C PRO A 31 -18.19 6.86 -9.32
N TYR A 32 -16.93 6.92 -8.90
CA TYR A 32 -16.26 5.78 -8.27
C TYR A 32 -16.98 5.28 -7.00
N ARG A 33 -17.54 6.19 -6.20
CA ARG A 33 -18.29 5.84 -4.98
C ARG A 33 -19.69 5.31 -5.29
N ASP A 34 -20.38 5.93 -6.25
CA ASP A 34 -21.77 5.61 -6.59
C ASP A 34 -21.90 4.27 -7.34
N VAL A 35 -20.90 3.90 -8.15
CA VAL A 35 -20.85 2.58 -8.82
C VAL A 35 -20.12 1.51 -8.02
N ALA A 36 -19.70 1.77 -6.79
CA ALA A 36 -19.16 0.75 -5.89
C ALA A 36 -20.29 0.19 -5.01
N PRO A 37 -21.09 -0.80 -5.45
CA PRO A 37 -21.94 -1.53 -4.53
C PRO A 37 -21.02 -2.24 -3.55
N GLY A 38 -21.12 -1.90 -2.26
CA GLY A 38 -20.45 -2.64 -1.20
C GLY A 38 -18.93 -2.74 -1.39
N ARG A 39 -18.21 -1.61 -1.38
CA ARG A 39 -16.83 -1.69 -0.86
C ARG A 39 -16.95 -1.99 0.63
N GLU A 40 -17.15 -3.26 0.96
CA GLU A 40 -16.56 -3.83 2.15
C GLU A 40 -15.12 -3.35 2.13
N VAL A 41 -14.78 -2.48 3.08
CA VAL A 41 -13.40 -2.37 3.54
C VAL A 41 -13.00 -3.82 3.73
N PRO A 42 -12.06 -4.38 2.94
CA PRO A 42 -11.75 -5.80 3.05
C PRO A 42 -11.50 -6.02 4.53
N ALA A 43 -12.39 -6.81 5.15
CA ALA A 43 -12.21 -7.27 6.51
C ALA A 43 -10.79 -7.77 6.50
N GLN A 44 -9.92 -7.06 7.23
CA GLN A 44 -8.47 -7.21 7.21
C GLN A 44 -8.20 -8.68 6.99
N GLU A 45 -7.68 -9.05 5.80
CA GLU A 45 -7.45 -10.45 5.43
C GLU A 45 -6.54 -10.99 6.53
N SER A 46 -7.18 -11.62 7.52
CA SER A 46 -6.60 -11.96 8.82
C SER A 46 -5.77 -13.19 8.56
N GLY A 47 -4.62 -12.94 7.96
CA GLY A 47 -3.89 -13.91 7.17
C GLY A 47 -2.79 -13.30 6.30
N LYS A 48 -2.65 -11.97 6.19
CA LYS A 48 -1.52 -11.33 5.50
C LYS A 48 -0.72 -10.40 6.41
N LEU A 49 0.61 -10.50 6.32
CA LEU A 49 1.60 -9.62 6.91
C LEU A 49 2.21 -8.73 5.82
N ILE A 50 2.69 -7.54 6.19
CA ILE A 50 3.44 -6.67 5.28
C ILE A 50 4.93 -6.80 5.58
N ASP A 51 5.74 -7.07 4.56
CA ASP A 51 7.20 -7.07 4.68
C ASP A 51 7.69 -5.64 4.99
N PRO A 52 8.34 -5.40 6.15
CA PRO A 52 8.75 -4.06 6.58
C PRO A 52 9.90 -3.48 5.73
N ILE A 53 10.58 -4.28 4.91
CA ILE A 53 11.69 -3.83 4.07
C ILE A 53 11.22 -3.31 2.72
N CYS A 54 10.29 -4.03 2.06
CA CYS A 54 9.88 -3.72 0.69
C CYS A 54 8.39 -3.38 0.52
N GLY A 55 7.56 -3.62 1.54
CA GLY A 55 6.13 -3.33 1.51
C GLY A 55 5.27 -4.37 0.79
N MET A 56 5.81 -5.54 0.42
CA MET A 56 5.01 -6.62 -0.17
C MET A 56 4.13 -7.32 0.87
N SER A 57 2.90 -7.66 0.48
CA SER A 57 2.02 -8.51 1.27
C SER A 57 2.45 -9.98 1.18
N VAL A 58 2.63 -10.63 2.33
CA VAL A 58 2.94 -12.05 2.46
C VAL A 58 1.91 -12.73 3.35
N ASP A 59 1.69 -14.03 3.19
CA ASP A 59 0.74 -14.75 4.04
C ASP A 59 1.31 -14.94 5.47
N LEU A 60 0.43 -15.06 6.47
CA LEU A 60 0.82 -15.20 7.88
C LEU A 60 1.63 -16.48 8.12
N ASP A 61 1.31 -17.54 7.38
CA ASP A 61 2.01 -18.82 7.39
C ASP A 61 3.26 -18.81 6.48
N ALA A 62 3.78 -17.64 6.13
CA ALA A 62 4.97 -17.52 5.31
C ALA A 62 6.17 -18.26 5.93
N PRO A 63 6.97 -18.98 5.13
CA PRO A 63 8.12 -19.74 5.64
C PRO A 63 9.26 -18.85 6.14
N LEU A 64 9.25 -17.56 5.79
CA LEU A 64 10.26 -16.60 6.18
C LEU A 64 9.65 -15.60 7.18
N THR A 65 9.65 -15.95 8.45
CA THR A 65 9.20 -15.08 9.55
C THR A 65 10.29 -14.84 10.58
N LEU A 66 10.13 -13.77 11.36
CA LEU A 66 11.00 -13.45 12.49
C LEU A 66 10.19 -12.72 13.57
N VAL A 67 10.42 -13.07 14.84
CA VAL A 67 9.83 -12.36 15.98
C VAL A 67 10.82 -11.33 16.50
N HIS A 68 10.43 -10.05 16.52
CA HIS A 68 11.20 -8.97 17.11
C HIS A 68 10.30 -8.15 18.04
N GLN A 69 10.74 -7.92 19.28
CA GLN A 69 9.96 -7.22 20.33
C GLN A 69 8.53 -7.77 20.55
N GLY A 70 8.35 -9.08 20.39
CA GLY A 70 7.03 -9.72 20.54
C GLY A 70 6.10 -9.57 19.34
N THR A 71 6.55 -8.93 18.26
CA THR A 71 5.81 -8.84 16.98
C THR A 71 6.37 -9.84 15.98
N LEU A 72 5.49 -10.60 15.34
CA LEU A 72 5.82 -11.49 14.22
C LEU A 72 5.86 -10.69 12.92
N TYR A 73 7.00 -10.70 12.25
CA TYR A 73 7.19 -10.12 10.92
C TYR A 73 7.32 -11.22 9.88
N GLY A 74 6.69 -11.03 8.72
CA GLY A 74 6.83 -11.89 7.55
C GLY A 74 7.67 -11.22 6.48
N PHE A 75 8.41 -12.02 5.70
CA PHE A 75 9.32 -11.52 4.66
C PHE A 75 9.06 -12.19 3.33
N CYS A 76 9.09 -11.41 2.25
CA CYS A 76 8.88 -11.90 0.89
C CYS A 76 10.05 -12.75 0.39
N HIS A 77 11.26 -12.52 0.94
CA HIS A 77 12.50 -13.11 0.46
C HIS A 77 13.58 -13.14 1.56
N GLY A 78 14.54 -14.07 1.43
CA GLY A 78 15.61 -14.23 2.40
C GLY A 78 16.53 -13.02 2.54
N LEU A 79 16.63 -12.16 1.51
CA LEU A 79 17.33 -10.88 1.62
C LEU A 79 16.60 -9.89 2.54
N CYS A 80 15.27 -9.79 2.45
CA CYS A 80 14.49 -8.87 3.28
C CYS A 80 14.59 -9.28 4.76
N ARG A 81 14.50 -10.58 5.06
CA ARG A 81 14.72 -11.08 6.43
C ARG A 81 16.12 -10.76 6.96
N ARG A 82 17.16 -10.90 6.13
CA ARG A 82 18.54 -10.57 6.53
C ARG A 82 18.74 -9.08 6.79
N ALA A 83 18.28 -8.23 5.88
CA ALA A 83 18.36 -6.78 6.04
C ALA A 83 17.63 -6.32 7.32
N PHE A 84 16.45 -6.89 7.59
CA PHE A 84 15.73 -6.63 8.84
C PHE A 84 16.52 -7.08 10.07
N ALA A 85 17.10 -8.27 10.05
CA ALA A 85 17.88 -8.76 11.17
C ALA A 85 19.14 -7.92 11.43
N GLU A 86 19.88 -7.53 10.39
CA GLU A 86 21.06 -6.66 10.50
C GLU A 86 20.70 -5.27 11.06
N GLY A 87 19.59 -4.68 10.60
CA GLY A 87 19.11 -3.38 11.12
C GLY A 87 18.60 -3.41 12.56
N HIS A 88 18.33 -4.60 13.10
CA HIS A 88 17.79 -4.81 14.46
C HIS A 88 18.74 -5.63 15.36
N ASP A 89 20.01 -5.78 14.98
CA ASP A 89 21.06 -6.54 15.69
C ASP A 89 20.66 -7.99 16.04
N LEU A 90 19.90 -8.63 15.16
CA LEU A 90 19.44 -10.01 15.32
C LEU A 90 20.37 -10.98 14.60
N SER A 91 20.78 -12.04 15.30
CA SER A 91 21.54 -13.13 14.69
C SER A 91 20.59 -14.12 14.01
N LEU A 92 20.59 -14.16 12.67
CA LEU A 92 19.86 -15.18 11.93
C LEU A 92 20.63 -16.51 11.95
N GLY A 93 20.00 -17.54 12.49
CA GLY A 93 20.47 -18.92 12.32
C GLY A 93 20.56 -19.26 10.82
N ARG A 94 21.53 -20.09 10.44
CA ARG A 94 21.68 -20.58 9.07
C ARG A 94 20.49 -21.49 8.73
N GLN A 95 19.45 -20.94 8.12
CA GLN A 95 18.36 -21.72 7.52
C GLN A 95 18.50 -21.72 5.99
N HIS A 96 19.13 -22.79 5.48
CA HIS A 96 19.02 -23.21 4.08
C HIS A 96 17.61 -23.78 3.89
N ALA A 97 16.78 -23.10 3.09
CA ALA A 97 15.65 -23.75 2.45
C ALA A 97 16.17 -24.41 1.17
N SER A 98 16.54 -25.68 1.27
CA SER A 98 16.67 -26.54 0.10
C SER A 98 15.26 -26.89 -0.38
N THR A 99 14.81 -26.28 -1.46
CA THR A 99 13.77 -26.86 -2.31
C THR A 99 14.47 -27.38 -3.56
N ASP A 100 14.89 -28.64 -3.48
CA ASP A 100 15.29 -29.47 -4.62
C ASP A 100 14.02 -30.11 -5.19
N THR A 101 13.64 -29.73 -6.41
CA THR A 101 13.03 -30.55 -7.49
C THR A 101 12.82 -29.66 -8.70
#